data_AF-A0A1J5KEL3-F1
#
_entry.id   AF-A0A1J5KEL3-F1
#
_cell.length_a   1.000
_cell.length_b   1.000
_cell.length_c   1.000
_cell.angle_alpha   90.00
_cell.angle_beta   90.00
_cell.angle_gamma   90.00
#
_symmetry.space_group_name_H-M   'P 1'
#
loop_
_entity.id
_entity.type
_entity.pdbx_description
1 polymer ?
#
loop_
_entity_poly.entity_id
_entity_poly.type
_entity_poly.pdbx_seq_one_letter_code
_entity_poly.pdbx_strand_id
1 'polypeptide(L)'
;MVMSFLHTGFLKYLNTTQSTAPLVKGSTHNILKKDYELALKTNLKQLEFISRLEMHLDNSLTHIYSLKFLQELNNIKAQAQNKTIQSIKYCK
;
A
#
# COMPACT_ATOMS: atom_id res chain seq x y z
N MET A 1 21.57 -16.73 6.09
CA MET A 1 21.54 -16.09 4.75
C MET A 1 20.15 -16.31 4.11
N VAL A 2 19.09 -15.67 4.63
CA VAL A 2 17.70 -15.82 4.12
C VAL A 2 16.96 -14.46 4.02
N MET A 3 17.60 -13.35 4.43
CA MET A 3 16.92 -12.05 4.56
C MET A 3 16.81 -11.24 3.25
N SER A 4 17.37 -11.71 2.13
CA SER A 4 17.46 -10.94 0.89
C SER A 4 16.33 -11.17 -0.12
N PHE A 5 15.50 -12.20 0.04
CA PHE A 5 14.45 -12.54 -0.94
C PHE A 5 13.09 -11.90 -0.67
N LEU A 6 12.77 -11.58 0.58
CA LEU A 6 11.53 -10.88 0.92
C LEU A 6 11.59 -9.37 0.56
N HIS A 7 12.79 -8.80 0.48
CA HIS A 7 12.97 -7.35 0.33
C HIS A 7 12.56 -6.84 -1.06
N THR A 8 12.90 -7.56 -2.12
CA THR A 8 12.61 -7.13 -3.50
C THR A 8 11.16 -7.34 -3.91
N GLY A 9 10.53 -8.45 -3.49
CA GLY A 9 9.10 -8.70 -3.76
C GLY A 9 8.18 -7.76 -2.98
N PHE A 10 8.47 -7.57 -1.70
CA PHE A 10 7.69 -6.71 -0.80
C PHE A 10 7.77 -5.23 -1.19
N LEU A 11 8.98 -4.69 -1.40
CA LEU A 11 9.14 -3.31 -1.84
C LEU A 11 8.57 -3.08 -3.24
N LYS A 12 8.64 -4.06 -4.14
CA LYS A 12 8.01 -3.97 -5.46
C LYS A 12 6.49 -3.92 -5.34
N TYR A 13 5.87 -4.73 -4.48
CA TYR A 13 4.42 -4.67 -4.24
C TYR A 13 3.99 -3.31 -3.69
N LEU A 14 4.79 -2.71 -2.81
CA LEU A 14 4.53 -1.37 -2.26
C LEU A 14 4.80 -0.24 -3.27
N ASN A 15 5.82 -0.37 -4.14
CA ASN A 15 6.23 0.66 -5.11
C ASN A 15 5.55 0.57 -6.48
N THR A 16 4.85 -0.53 -6.82
CA THR A 16 4.15 -0.70 -8.12
C THR A 16 2.98 0.30 -8.33
N THR A 17 2.69 1.17 -7.35
CA THR A 17 1.72 2.26 -7.51
C THR A 17 2.30 3.53 -8.17
N GLN A 18 3.60 3.58 -8.50
CA GLN A 18 4.20 4.72 -9.21
C GLN A 18 4.06 4.68 -10.75
N SER A 19 3.36 3.69 -11.33
CA SER A 19 3.16 3.66 -12.78
C SER A 19 2.09 4.67 -13.22
N THR A 20 2.50 5.94 -13.31
CA THR A 20 1.89 6.94 -14.17
C THR A 20 1.96 6.45 -15.62
N ALA A 21 0.89 5.83 -16.13
CA ALA A 21 0.71 5.57 -17.55
C ALA A 21 -0.24 6.63 -18.16
N PRO A 22 0.00 7.06 -19.42
CA PRO A 22 -0.47 8.35 -19.92
C PRO A 22 -1.96 8.35 -20.24
N LEU A 23 -2.59 9.48 -19.93
CA LEU A 23 -3.95 9.87 -20.28
C LEU A 23 -4.20 9.70 -21.79
N VAL A 24 -4.88 8.62 -22.18
CA VAL A 24 -5.53 8.51 -23.49
C VAL A 24 -6.95 9.05 -23.36
N LYS A 25 -7.19 10.19 -24.01
CA LYS A 25 -8.47 10.91 -24.07
C LYS A 25 -9.49 10.10 -24.88
N GLY A 26 -10.56 9.64 -24.23
CA GLY A 26 -11.76 9.14 -24.89
C GLY A 26 -12.80 8.62 -23.89
N SER A 27 -13.94 9.31 -23.75
CA SER A 27 -15.07 8.99 -22.86
C SER A 27 -14.75 9.01 -21.35
N THR A 28 -14.52 10.22 -20.86
CA THR A 28 -13.72 10.52 -19.66
C THR A 28 -14.35 10.19 -18.32
N HIS A 29 -15.67 10.10 -18.18
CA HIS A 29 -16.29 10.06 -16.84
C HIS A 29 -16.34 8.65 -16.21
N ASN A 30 -16.60 7.61 -17.01
CA ASN A 30 -16.76 6.23 -16.52
C ASN A 30 -15.43 5.49 -16.37
N ILE A 31 -14.43 5.84 -17.20
CA ILE A 31 -13.10 5.24 -17.15
C ILE A 31 -12.35 5.75 -15.91
N LEU A 32 -12.39 7.06 -15.66
CA LEU A 32 -11.75 7.66 -14.48
C LEU A 32 -12.34 7.12 -13.17
N LYS A 33 -13.66 6.96 -13.08
CA LYS A 33 -14.31 6.40 -11.89
C LYS A 33 -13.83 4.96 -11.60
N LYS A 34 -13.71 4.13 -12.65
CA LYS A 34 -13.24 2.76 -12.53
C LYS A 34 -11.78 2.68 -12.09
N ASP A 35 -10.95 3.61 -12.54
CA ASP A 35 -9.55 3.71 -12.13
C ASP A 35 -9.42 4.12 -10.66
N TYR A 36 -10.25 5.05 -10.17
CA TYR A 36 -10.28 5.43 -8.76
C TYR A 36 -10.81 4.31 -7.86
N GLU A 37 -11.83 3.56 -8.29
CA GLU A 37 -12.34 2.39 -7.57
C GLU A 37 -11.28 1.28 -7.47
N LEU A 38 -10.53 1.04 -8.55
CA LEU A 38 -9.41 0.09 -8.55
C LEU A 38 -8.28 0.54 -7.62
N ALA A 39 -7.94 1.83 -7.64
CA ALA A 39 -6.96 2.41 -6.74
C ALA A 39 -7.41 2.28 -5.28
N LEU A 40 -8.67 2.60 -4.98
CA LEU A 40 -9.25 2.45 -3.64
C LEU A 40 -9.18 1.00 -3.17
N LYS A 41 -9.61 0.03 -3.99
CA LYS A 41 -9.55 -1.39 -3.68
C LYS A 41 -8.12 -1.86 -3.39
N THR A 42 -7.16 -1.37 -4.16
CA THR A 42 -5.74 -1.71 -4.00
C THR A 42 -5.18 -1.12 -2.70
N ASN A 43 -5.48 0.14 -2.41
CA ASN A 43 -5.07 0.81 -1.19
C ASN A 43 -5.67 0.15 0.06
N LEU A 44 -6.93 -0.27 0.00
CA LEU A 44 -7.59 -1.02 1.09
C LEU A 44 -6.94 -2.39 1.32
N LYS A 45 -6.61 -3.13 0.26
CA LYS A 45 -5.88 -4.40 0.38
C LYS A 45 -4.49 -4.21 1.01
N GLN A 46 -3.81 -3.14 0.65
CA GLN A 46 -2.51 -2.80 1.24
C GLN A 46 -2.64 -2.51 2.74
N LEU A 47 -3.67 -1.76 3.15
CA LEU A 47 -3.96 -1.53 4.57
C LEU A 47 -4.33 -2.82 5.30
N GLU A 48 -5.14 -3.69 4.70
CA GLU A 48 -5.48 -4.99 5.28
C GLU A 48 -4.22 -5.84 5.52
N PHE A 49 -3.31 -5.89 4.55
CA PHE A 49 -2.04 -6.59 4.70
C PHE A 49 -1.21 -6.02 5.85
N ILE A 50 -1.08 -4.69 5.91
CA ILE A 50 -0.33 -4.01 6.99
C ILE A 50 -0.94 -4.33 8.35
N SER A 51 -2.27 -4.26 8.49
CA SER A 51 -2.96 -4.59 9.75
C SER A 51 -2.74 -6.05 10.17
N ARG A 52 -2.79 -7.00 9.22
CA ARG A 52 -2.50 -8.41 9.50
C ARG A 52 -1.04 -8.62 9.90
N LEU A 53 -0.11 -7.90 9.27
CA LEU A 53 1.29 -7.93 9.63
C LEU A 53 1.50 -7.37 11.03
N GLU A 54 0.92 -6.21 11.36
CA GLU A 54 0.98 -5.64 12.71
C GLU A 54 0.44 -6.61 13.77
N MET A 55 -0.71 -7.24 13.52
CA MET A 55 -1.26 -8.27 14.41
C MET A 55 -0.31 -9.45 14.58
N HIS A 56 0.41 -9.85 13.53
CA HIS A 56 1.41 -10.92 13.64
C HIS A 56 2.65 -10.48 14.43
N LEU A 57 3.09 -9.22 14.25
CA LEU A 57 4.23 -8.63 14.96
C LEU A 57 3.94 -8.36 16.44
N ASP A 58 2.69 -8.05 16.79
CA ASP A 58 2.25 -7.81 18.18
C ASP A 58 2.14 -9.13 18.97
N ASN A 59 1.76 -10.21 18.28
CA ASN A 59 1.74 -11.56 18.84
C ASN A 59 3.13 -12.19 19.00
N SER A 60 4.16 -11.65 18.33
CA SER A 60 5.54 -12.07 18.49
C SER A 60 6.30 -11.10 19.40
N LEU A 61 7.37 -11.58 20.00
CA LEU A 61 8.18 -10.80 20.93
C LEU A 61 8.74 -9.55 20.22
N THR A 62 8.15 -8.39 20.48
CA THR A 62 8.45 -7.07 19.89
C THR A 62 9.94 -6.68 19.96
N HIS A 63 10.70 -7.27 20.88
CA HIS A 63 12.14 -7.10 21.01
C HIS A 63 12.99 -7.78 19.91
N ILE A 64 12.39 -8.63 19.07
CA ILE A 64 13.07 -9.31 17.97
C ILE A 64 13.21 -8.40 16.75
N TYR A 65 12.36 -7.39 16.61
CA TYR A 65 12.36 -6.51 15.45
C TYR A 65 13.23 -5.29 15.65
N SER A 66 14.02 -4.95 14.63
CA SER A 66 14.81 -3.72 14.65
C SER A 66 13.90 -2.49 14.69
N LEU A 67 14.30 -1.47 15.45
CA LEU A 67 13.60 -0.17 15.49
C LEU A 67 13.38 0.41 14.08
N LYS A 68 14.40 0.29 13.21
CA LYS A 68 14.34 0.75 11.82
C LYS A 68 13.19 0.10 11.04
N PHE A 69 13.01 -1.21 11.19
CA PHE A 69 11.91 -1.91 10.54
C PHE A 69 10.54 -1.40 11.02
N LEU A 70 10.37 -1.20 12.33
CA LEU A 70 9.12 -0.68 12.89
C LEU A 70 8.82 0.75 12.41
N GLN A 71 9.86 1.59 12.29
CA GLN A 71 9.74 2.94 11.74
C GLN A 71 9.35 2.93 10.25
N GLU A 72 9.98 2.07 9.44
CA GLU A 72 9.65 1.92 8.02
C GLU A 72 8.21 1.40 7.83
N LEU A 73 7.78 0.43 8.63
CA LEU A 73 6.41 -0.08 8.61
C LEU A 73 5.39 1.01 8.92
N ASN A 74 5.64 1.82 9.95
CA ASN A 74 4.78 2.96 10.30
C ASN A 74 4.71 4.00 9.17
N ASN A 75 5.83 4.27 8.49
CA ASN A 75 5.84 5.19 7.34
C ASN A 75 5.01 4.63 6.17
N ILE A 76 5.17 3.34 5.85
CA ILE A 76 4.39 2.66 4.80
C ILE A 76 2.89 2.71 5.13
N LYS A 77 2.52 2.48 6.40
CA LYS A 77 1.14 2.59 6.88
C LYS A 77 0.57 3.99 6.68
N ALA A 78 1.27 5.02 7.13
CA ALA A 78 0.84 6.41 7.00
C ALA A 78 0.63 6.80 5.52
N GLN A 79 1.52 6.36 4.63
CA GLN A 79 1.38 6.58 3.20
C GLN A 79 0.16 5.85 2.61
N ALA A 80 -0.07 4.59 2.97
CA ALA A 80 -1.23 3.82 2.52
C ALA A 80 -2.56 4.44 3.01
N GLN A 81 -2.59 4.95 4.24
CA GLN A 81 -3.75 5.66 4.78
C GLN A 81 -4.03 6.94 4.00
N ASN A 82 -3.02 7.76 3.76
CA ASN A 82 -3.16 8.99 2.96
C ASN A 82 -3.66 8.70 1.54
N LYS A 83 -3.09 7.69 0.86
CA LYS A 83 -3.55 7.25 -0.47
C LYS A 83 -5.01 6.79 -0.44
N THR A 84 -5.41 6.04 0.59
CA THR A 84 -6.80 5.59 0.77
C THR A 84 -7.74 6.76 0.93
N ILE A 85 -7.43 7.74 1.80
CA ILE A 85 -8.25 8.95 2.00
C ILE A 85 -8.40 9.72 0.69
N GLN A 86 -7.31 9.89 -0.06
CA GLN A 86 -7.36 10.54 -1.37
C GLN A 86 -8.27 9.75 -2.33
N SER A 87 -8.12 8.44 -2.46
CA SER A 87 -8.97 7.62 -3.34
C SER A 87 -10.44 7.67 -2.93
N ILE A 88 -10.77 7.65 -1.63
CA ILE A 88 -12.16 7.80 -1.13
C ILE A 88 -12.75 9.13 -1.60
N LYS A 89 -11.98 10.23 -1.55
CA LYS A 89 -12.43 11.56 -1.97
C LYS A 89 -12.85 11.60 -3.45
N TYR A 90 -12.21 10.80 -4.31
CA TYR A 90 -12.49 10.75 -5.74
C TYR A 90 -13.51 9.66 -6.15
N CYS A 91 -13.82 8.70 -5.26
CA CYS A 91 -14.87 7.70 -5.46
C CYS A 91 -16.27 8.15 -4.99
N LYS A 92 -16.37 9.34 -4.36
CA LYS A 92 -17.63 9.93 -3.88
C LYS A 92 -18.43 10.57 -5.01
#